data_AF-A0A7V0M1L8-F1
#
_entry.id   AF-A0A7V0M1L8-F1
#
_cell.length_a   1.000
_cell.length_b   1.000
_cell.length_c   1.000
_cell.angle_alpha   90.00
_cell.angle_beta   90.00
_cell.angle_gamma   90.00
#
_symmetry.space_group_name_H-M   'P 1'
#
loop_
_entity.id
_entity.type
_entity.pdbx_description
1 polymer ?
#
loop_
_entity_poly.entity_id
_entity_poly.type
_entity_poly.pdbx_seq_one_letter_code
_entity_poly.pdbx_strand_id
1 'polypeptide(L)'
;MINKLLFKYCPYCAAPLKDGTENRSFIQICPNCGWIHYFNPVPSSAILPVLPDGQIVLIRRQNEPFAGKWAIPSGFVEYGENP
;
A
#
# COMPACT_ATOMS: atom_id res chain seq x y z
N MET A 1 3.32 -17.72 -5.06
CA MET A 1 2.30 -17.58 -6.13
C MET A 1 1.77 -16.16 -6.16
N ILE A 2 2.47 -15.23 -6.82
CA ILE A 2 1.88 -13.94 -7.23
C ILE A 2 2.24 -13.82 -8.71
N ASN A 3 1.49 -14.54 -9.54
CA ASN A 3 1.60 -14.43 -10.99
C ASN A 3 0.23 -13.97 -11.49
N LYS A 4 -0.12 -12.74 -11.14
CA LYS A 4 -1.38 -12.11 -11.53
C LYS A 4 -1.11 -10.62 -11.66
N LEU A 5 -1.29 -10.10 -12.88
CA LEU A 5 -1.36 -8.68 -13.17
C LEU A 5 -2.22 -7.99 -12.10
N LEU A 6 -1.62 -7.07 -11.33
CA LEU A 6 -2.33 -6.25 -10.33
C LEU A 6 -3.43 -5.41 -11.00
N PHE A 7 -3.06 -4.77 -12.11
CA PHE A 7 -3.97 -4.04 -12.97
C PHE A 7 -4.15 -4.76 -14.31
N LYS A 8 -5.40 -4.88 -14.78
CA LYS A 8 -5.72 -5.49 -16.07
C LYS A 8 -5.55 -4.53 -17.26
N TYR A 9 -5.80 -3.24 -17.04
CA TYR A 9 -5.84 -2.22 -18.08
C TYR A 9 -5.03 -0.99 -17.66
N CYS A 10 -4.48 -0.28 -18.64
CA CYS A 10 -3.75 0.97 -18.42
C CYS A 10 -4.71 2.07 -17.93
N PRO A 11 -4.40 2.79 -16.84
CA PRO A 11 -5.25 3.87 -16.34
C PRO A 11 -5.28 5.10 -17.28
N TYR A 12 -4.33 5.22 -18.22
CA TYR A 12 -4.24 6.35 -19.14
C TYR A 12 -4.95 6.13 -20.47
N CYS A 13 -4.94 4.89 -21.01
CA CYS A 13 -5.45 4.62 -22.36
C CYS A 13 -6.33 3.36 -22.47
N ALA A 14 -6.62 2.69 -21.36
CA ALA A 14 -7.43 1.47 -21.28
C ALA A 14 -6.90 0.23 -22.05
N ALA A 15 -5.72 0.31 -22.69
CA ALA A 15 -5.10 -0.85 -23.32
C ALA A 15 -4.72 -1.93 -22.28
N PRO A 16 -4.81 -3.24 -22.61
CA PRO A 16 -4.37 -4.31 -21.73
C PRO A 16 -2.89 -4.18 -21.34
N LEU A 17 -2.59 -4.38 -20.05
CA LEU A 17 -1.21 -4.35 -19.54
C LEU A 17 -0.50 -5.68 -19.73
N LYS A 18 0.83 -5.63 -19.82
CA LYS A 18 1.72 -6.81 -19.83
C LYS A 18 2.69 -6.72 -18.66
N ASP A 19 3.08 -7.87 -18.11
CA ASP A 19 4.15 -7.91 -17.12
C ASP A 19 5.49 -7.49 -17.73
N GLY A 20 6.35 -6.87 -16.91
CA GLY A 20 7.73 -6.60 -17.25
C GLY A 20 8.56 -7.88 -17.41
N THR A 21 9.71 -7.77 -18.06
CA THR A 21 10.64 -8.89 -18.26
C THR A 21 11.33 -9.33 -16.96
N GLU A 22 11.87 -10.55 -16.94
CA GLU A 22 12.36 -11.31 -15.76
C GLU A 22 13.24 -10.57 -14.73
N ASN A 23 13.96 -9.50 -15.11
CA ASN A 23 14.76 -8.69 -14.18
C ASN A 23 13.97 -7.56 -13.49
N ARG A 24 12.67 -7.41 -13.78
CA ARG A 24 11.75 -6.42 -13.18
C ARG A 24 10.37 -7.04 -12.96
N SER A 25 10.31 -8.18 -12.28
CA SER A 25 9.08 -8.93 -12.00
C SER A 25 7.98 -8.17 -11.21
N PHE A 26 8.24 -6.92 -10.84
CA PHE A 26 7.35 -6.04 -10.08
C PHE A 26 6.92 -4.79 -10.88
N ILE A 27 6.97 -4.84 -12.22
CA ILE A 27 6.44 -3.77 -13.08
C ILE A 27 5.41 -4.30 -14.08
N GLN A 28 4.46 -3.45 -14.45
CA GLN A 28 3.56 -3.69 -15.58
C GLN A 28 3.75 -2.57 -16.61
N ILE A 29 3.79 -2.92 -17.89
CA ILE A 29 4.04 -1.97 -18.99
C ILE A 29 2.83 -1.94 -19.92
N CYS A 30 2.40 -0.74 -20.30
CA CYS A 30 1.42 -0.54 -21.36
C CYS A 30 2.10 -0.55 -22.73
N PRO A 31 1.78 -1.49 -23.63
CA PRO A 31 2.39 -1.54 -24.96
C PRO A 31 1.90 -0.43 -25.90
N ASN A 32 0.79 0.24 -25.57
CA ASN A 32 0.19 1.27 -26.42
C ASN A 32 0.77 2.66 -26.17
N CYS A 33 0.85 3.10 -24.90
CA CYS A 33 1.33 4.44 -24.55
C CYS A 33 2.66 4.46 -23.78
N GLY A 34 3.24 3.30 -23.47
CA GLY A 34 4.53 3.20 -22.77
C GLY A 34 4.48 3.47 -21.26
N TRP A 35 3.31 3.72 -20.67
CA TRP A 35 3.18 3.89 -19.22
C TRP A 35 3.66 2.65 -18.46
N ILE A 36 4.35 2.87 -17.33
CA ILE A 36 4.90 1.82 -16.47
C ILE A 36 4.27 1.93 -15.08
N HIS A 37 3.65 0.84 -14.62
CA HIS A 37 3.26 0.66 -13.23
C HIS A 37 4.45 0.08 -12.46
N TYR A 38 4.90 0.77 -11.42
CA TYR A 38 5.85 0.25 -10.45
C TYR A 38 5.12 -0.24 -9.21
N PHE A 39 5.37 -1.48 -8.81
CA PHE A 39 4.83 -1.98 -7.55
C PHE A 39 5.67 -1.47 -6.39
N ASN A 40 5.34 -0.26 -5.95
CA ASN A 40 6.00 0.40 -4.83
C ASN A 40 5.29 0.03 -3.51
N PRO A 41 6.02 -0.06 -2.40
CA PRO A 41 5.42 -0.19 -1.08
C PRO A 41 4.55 1.03 -0.76
N VAL A 42 3.47 0.82 0.01
CA VAL A 42 2.63 1.90 0.53
C VAL A 42 3.14 2.27 1.93
N PRO A 43 3.68 3.48 2.14
CA PRO A 43 4.17 3.90 3.45
C PRO A 43 3.04 4.04 4.47
N SER A 44 3.33 3.69 5.72
CA SER A 44 2.43 3.88 6.85
C SER A 44 3.24 4.29 8.08
N SER A 45 2.64 5.08 8.97
CA SER A 45 3.23 5.51 10.23
C SER A 45 2.38 5.01 11.42
N ALA A 46 3.02 4.82 12.56
CA ALA A 46 2.39 4.38 13.80
C ALA A 46 3.00 5.12 14.98
N ILE A 47 2.16 5.46 15.96
CA ILE A 47 2.58 6.20 17.16
C ILE A 47 2.19 5.42 18.40
N LEU A 48 3.06 5.37 19.41
CA LEU A 48 2.75 4.84 20.74
C LEU A 48 2.70 6.01 21.73
N PRO A 49 1.53 6.66 21.92
CA PRO A 49 1.43 7.78 22.85
C PRO A 49 1.65 7.29 24.27
N VAL A 50 2.55 7.95 24.99
CA VAL A 50 2.78 7.75 26.42
C VAL A 50 2.23 8.97 27.15
N LEU A 51 1.29 8.74 28.07
CA LEU A 51 0.70 9.76 28.91
C LEU A 51 1.66 10.18 30.03
N PRO A 52 1.47 11.36 30.67
CA PRO A 52 2.37 11.85 31.72
C PRO A 52 2.54 10.91 32.93
N ASP A 53 1.56 10.04 33.17
CA ASP A 53 1.57 9.02 34.24
C ASP A 53 2.20 7.68 33.81
N GLY A 54 2.72 7.60 32.59
CA GLY A 54 3.36 6.40 32.02
C GLY A 54 2.39 5.41 31.37
N GLN A 55 1.08 5.67 31.34
CA GLN A 55 0.13 4.83 30.60
C GLN A 55 0.28 5.01 29.09
N ILE A 56 -0.12 4.00 28.32
CA ILE A 56 -0.08 4.04 26.85
C ILE A 56 -1.49 4.11 26.25
N VAL A 57 -1.62 4.76 25.09
CA VAL A 57 -2.87 4.81 24.34
C VAL A 57 -2.88 3.73 23.26
N LEU A 58 -3.92 2.89 23.27
CA LEU A 58 -4.20 1.88 22.25
C LEU A 58 -5.59 2.11 21.67
N ILE A 59 -5.79 1.66 20.43
CA ILE A 59 -7.10 1.64 19.76
C ILE A 59 -7.67 0.22 19.73
N ARG A 60 -9.00 0.12 19.72
CA ARG A 60 -9.70 -1.14 19.46
C ARG A 60 -10.14 -1.19 18.00
N ARG A 61 -9.65 -2.17 17.25
CA ARG A 61 -9.88 -2.28 15.81
C ARG A 61 -11.37 -2.53 15.52
N GLN A 62 -11.94 -1.75 14.60
CA GLN A 62 -13.33 -1.94 14.18
C GLN A 62 -13.47 -2.99 13.07
N ASN A 63 -12.51 -3.06 12.15
CA ASN A 63 -12.61 -3.81 10.92
C ASN A 63 -11.69 -5.03 10.89
N GLU A 64 -12.07 -6.04 10.11
CA GLU A 64 -11.20 -7.18 9.80
C GLU A 64 -10.03 -6.76 8.87
N PRO A 65 -8.88 -7.44 8.95
CA PRO A 65 -8.59 -8.55 9.85
C PRO A 65 -8.43 -8.08 11.32
N PHE A 66 -8.75 -8.96 12.28
CA PHE A 66 -8.54 -8.75 13.72
C PHE A 66 -9.46 -7.69 14.37
N ALA A 67 -10.74 -7.64 14.02
CA ALA A 67 -11.68 -6.76 14.68
C ALA A 67 -11.77 -7.07 16.19
N GLY A 68 -12.00 -6.05 17.01
CA GLY A 68 -12.09 -6.13 18.47
C GLY A 68 -10.76 -6.31 19.21
N LYS A 69 -9.63 -6.51 18.51
CA LYS A 69 -8.29 -6.59 19.11
C LYS A 69 -7.71 -5.18 19.37
N TRP A 70 -6.79 -5.11 20.33
CA TRP A 70 -6.01 -3.90 20.61
C TRP A 70 -4.90 -3.72 19.57
N ALA A 71 -4.64 -2.48 19.18
CA ALA A 71 -3.56 -2.10 18.29
C ALA A 71 -3.02 -0.71 18.65
N ILE A 72 -1.80 -0.44 18.18
CA ILE A 72 -1.21 0.90 18.20
C ILE A 72 -1.94 1.76 17.14
N PRO A 73 -2.25 3.04 17.43
CA PRO A 73 -2.75 3.96 16.42
C PRO A 73 -1.80 4.03 15.21
N SER A 74 -2.33 3.84 14.00
CA SER A 74 -1.54 3.87 12.77
C SER A 74 -2.39 4.25 11.55
N GLY A 75 -1.72 4.65 10.47
CA GLY A 75 -2.35 5.05 9.22
C GLY A 75 -1.38 5.08 8.05
N PHE A 76 -1.92 5.15 6.82
CA PHE A 76 -1.11 5.39 5.63
C PHE A 76 -0.60 6.84 5.61
N VAL A 77 0.57 7.04 5.03
CA VAL A 77 1.13 8.38 4.82
C VAL A 77 0.57 8.94 3.52
N GLU A 78 -0.03 10.12 3.57
CA GLU A 78 -0.56 10.79 2.39
C GLU A 78 0.54 11.53 1.61
N TYR A 79 0.23 11.85 0.35
CA TYR A 79 1.18 12.55 -0.50
C TYR A 79 1.53 13.94 0.07
N GLY A 80 2.83 14.19 0.25
CA GLY A 80 3.35 15.45 0.79
C GLY A 80 3.41 15.49 2.32
N GLU A 81 2.95 14.44 3.02
CA GLU A 81 3.16 14.33 4.46
C GLU A 81 4.59 13.88 4.78
N ASN A 82 5.12 14.39 5.89
CA ASN A 82 6.33 13.85 6.49
C ASN A 82 5.93 12.76 7.51
N PRO A 83 6.64 11.63 7.56
CA PRO A 83 6.38 10.56 8.52
C PRO A 83 6.47 10.98 9.99
#